data_AF-A0A5C7H112-F1
#
_entry.id   AF-A0A5C7H112-F1
#
_cell.length_a   1.000
_cell.length_b   1.000
_cell.length_c   1.000
_cell.angle_alpha   90.00
_cell.angle_beta   90.00
_cell.angle_gamma   90.00
#
_symmetry.space_group_name_H-M   'P 1'
#
loop_
_entity.id
_entity.type
_entity.pdbx_description
1 polymer ?
#
loop_
_entity_poly.entity_id
_entity_poly.type
_entity_poly.pdbx_seq_one_letter_code
_entity_poly.pdbx_strand_id
1 'polypeptide(L)' 'MSSSGSKITEDEINHLISKLQELLPQLNRTRNGKVSASKVLKETCNYIKRLHSEVDGLSERLSQLLNSMGITSVDDILQL' A
#
# COMPACT_ATOMS: atom_id res chain seq x y z
N MET A 1 33.55 6.78 18.76
CA MET A 1 32.12 7.16 18.81
C MET A 1 31.33 5.95 18.33
N SER A 2 30.81 5.14 19.24
CA SER A 2 29.99 3.99 18.86
C SER A 2 28.57 4.50 18.62
N SER A 3 28.10 4.41 17.38
CA SER A 3 26.69 4.64 17.07
C SER A 3 25.91 3.52 17.75
N SER A 4 25.39 3.82 18.94
CA SER A 4 24.39 2.99 19.60
C SER A 4 23.14 3.03 18.72
N GLY A 5 23.09 2.15 17.72
CA GLY A 5 21.84 1.87 17.01
C GLY A 5 20.83 1.47 18.07
N SER A 6 19.77 2.27 18.25
CA SER A 6 18.64 1.91 19.10
C SER A 6 18.22 0.50 18.74
N LYS A 7 18.37 -0.43 19.69
CA LYS A 7 17.90 -1.79 19.50
C LYS A 7 16.38 -1.70 19.40
N ILE A 8 15.84 -2.05 18.24
CA ILE A 8 14.39 -2.19 18.06
C ILE A 8 13.91 -3.19 19.10
N THR A 9 12.94 -2.79 19.91
CA THR A 9 12.35 -3.59 20.98
C THR A 9 11.28 -4.53 20.42
N GLU A 10 11.00 -5.61 21.13
CA GLU A 10 9.94 -6.56 20.74
C GLU A 10 8.55 -5.90 20.78
N ASP A 11 8.34 -4.94 21.68
CA ASP A 11 7.11 -4.15 21.74
C ASP A 11 6.94 -3.26 20.50
N GLU A 12 8.00 -2.64 19.99
CA GLU A 12 7.96 -1.88 18.74
C GLU A 12 7.63 -2.77 17.54
N ILE A 13 8.18 -3.99 17.51
CA ILE A 13 7.87 -4.98 16.47
C ILE A 13 6.40 -5.39 16.54
N ASN A 14 5.88 -5.72 17.72
CA ASN A 14 4.48 -6.13 17.91
C ASN A 14 3.50 -4.99 17.58
N HIS A 15 3.85 -3.75 17.91
CA HIS A 15 3.07 -2.57 17.54
C HIS A 15 3.01 -2.37 16.03
N LEU A 16 4.15 -2.50 15.35
CA LEU A 16 4.21 -2.43 13.89
C LEU A 16 3.34 -3.53 13.26
N ILE A 17 3.45 -4.77 13.72
CA ILE A 17 2.66 -5.90 13.21
C ILE A 17 1.15 -5.64 13.41
N SER A 18 0.74 -5.12 14.56
CA SER A 18 -0.67 -4.78 14.83
C SER A 18 -1.20 -3.74 13.84
N LYS A 19 -0.44 -2.65 13.61
CA LYS A 19 -0.79 -1.63 12.62
C LYS A 19 -0.89 -2.20 11.20
N LEU A 20 0.06 -3.06 10.81
CA LEU A 20 0.04 -3.69 9.50
C LEU A 20 -1.17 -4.61 9.32
N GLN A 21 -1.61 -5.30 10.37
CA GLN A 21 -2.82 -6.14 10.32
C GLN A 21 -4.09 -5.30 10.07
N GLU A 22 -4.24 -4.16 10.75
CA GLU A 22 -5.40 -3.26 10.59
C GLU A 22 -5.55 -2.76 9.15
N LEU A 23 -4.42 -2.48 8.49
CA LEU A 23 -4.37 -2.01 7.10
C LEU A 23 -4.60 -3.11 6.06
N LEU A 24 -4.65 -4.39 6.47
CA LEU A 24 -4.75 -5.52 5.55
C LEU A 24 -6.20 -6.03 5.42
N PRO A 25 -6.90 -5.74 4.31
CA PRO A 25 -8.29 -6.16 4.13
C PRO A 25 -8.48 -7.68 4.20
N GLN A 26 -7.47 -8.45 3.79
CA GLN A 26 -7.49 -9.92 3.83
C GLN A 26 -7.35 -10.50 5.23
N LEU A 27 -6.62 -9.82 6.12
CA LEU A 27 -6.42 -10.27 7.50
C LEU A 27 -7.61 -9.85 8.38
N ASN A 28 -8.23 -8.71 8.09
CA ASN A 28 -9.50 -8.31 8.70
C ASN A 28 -10.62 -9.35 8.48
N ARG A 29 -10.60 -10.09 7.36
CA ARG A 29 -11.55 -11.19 7.10
C ARG A 29 -11.28 -12.47 7.91
N THR A 30 -10.05 -12.63 8.41
CA THR A 30 -9.57 -13.82 9.13
C THR A 30 -9.30 -13.51 10.60
N ARG A 31 -10.11 -12.63 11.21
CA ARG A 31 -9.87 -12.04 12.55
C ARG A 31 -9.74 -13.05 13.71
N ASN A 32 -10.11 -14.31 13.51
CA ASN A 32 -10.16 -15.31 14.58
C ASN A 32 -8.96 -16.28 14.62
N GLY A 33 -8.01 -16.17 13.69
CA GLY A 33 -6.82 -17.03 13.65
C GLY A 33 -5.57 -16.31 14.15
N LYS A 34 -4.73 -16.98 14.95
CA LYS A 34 -3.40 -16.48 15.31
C LYS A 34 -2.53 -16.42 14.04
N VAL A 35 -2.37 -15.23 13.46
CA VAL A 35 -1.55 -15.00 12.26
C VAL A 35 -0.11 -14.72 12.69
N SER A 36 0.87 -15.42 12.11
CA SER A 36 2.28 -15.17 12.41
C SER A 36 2.76 -13.83 11.84
N ALA A 37 3.75 -13.20 12.49
CA ALA A 37 4.34 -11.95 12.01
C ALA A 37 4.87 -12.06 10.56
N SER A 38 5.50 -13.18 10.22
CA SER A 38 5.96 -13.46 8.85
C SER A 38 4.80 -13.46 7.84
N LYS A 39 3.64 -14.02 8.19
CA LYS A 39 2.45 -13.97 7.34
C LYS A 39 1.91 -12.55 7.21
N VAL A 40 1.87 -11.77 8.28
CA VAL A 40 1.47 -10.35 8.21
C VAL A 40 2.36 -9.58 7.25
N LEU A 41 3.68 -9.66 7.43
CA LEU A 41 4.66 -8.97 6.57
C LEU A 41 4.53 -9.38 5.09
N LYS A 42 4.37 -10.68 4.82
CA LYS A 42 4.16 -11.18 3.45
C LYS A 42 2.88 -10.60 2.84
N GLU A 43 1.78 -10.62 3.57
CA GLU A 43 0.52 -10.05 3.09
C GLU A 43 0.61 -8.52 2.91
N THR A 44 1.35 -7.81 3.76
CA THR A 44 1.68 -6.39 3.59
C THR A 44 2.37 -6.14 2.27
N CYS A 45 3.47 -6.86 1.98
CA CYS A 45 4.19 -6.71 0.72
C CYS A 45 3.30 -7.03 -0.50
N ASN A 46 2.48 -8.08 -0.42
CA ASN A 46 1.55 -8.44 -1.49
C ASN A 46 0.45 -7.39 -1.69
N TYR A 47 -0.04 -6.78 -0.62
CA TYR A 47 -1.04 -5.72 -0.69
C TYR A 47 -0.48 -4.46 -1.34
N ILE A 48 0.72 -4.02 -0.93
CA ILE A 48 1.42 -2.89 -1.56
C ILE A 48 1.59 -3.12 -3.06
N LYS A 49 2.04 -4.33 -3.47
CA LYS A 49 2.18 -4.68 -4.89
C LYS A 49 0.86 -4.55 -5.66
N ARG A 50 -0.25 -5.06 -5.11
CA ARG A 50 -1.57 -4.93 -5.73
C ARG A 50 -2.01 -3.48 -5.83
N LEU A 51 -1.85 -2.69 -4.77
CA LEU A 51 -2.17 -1.26 -4.80
C LEU A 51 -1.40 -0.53 -5.91
N HIS A 52 -0.10 -0.80 -6.07
CA HIS A 52 0.67 -0.23 -7.18
C HIS A 52 0.10 -0.63 -8.54
N SER A 53 -0.20 -1.92 -8.76
CA SER A 53 -0.79 -2.36 -10.02
C SER A 53 -2.18 -1.78 -10.29
N GLU A 54 -3.00 -1.60 -9.25
CA GLU A 54 -4.31 -0.95 -9.35
C GLU A 54 -4.15 0.53 -9.70
N VAL A 55 -3.23 1.24 -9.06
CA VAL A 55 -2.90 2.64 -9.38
C VAL A 55 -2.42 2.75 -10.83
N ASP A 56 -1.47 1.93 -11.25
CA ASP A 56 -0.95 1.96 -12.63
C ASP A 56 -2.06 1.72 -13.67
N GLY A 57 -2.92 0.71 -13.43
CA GLY A 57 -4.04 0.41 -14.31
C GLY A 57 -5.12 1.49 -14.33
N LEU A 58 -5.39 2.14 -13.19
CA LEU A 58 -6.30 3.28 -13.11
C LEU A 58 -5.71 4.50 -13.83
N SER A 59 -4.41 4.77 -13.65
CA SER A 59 -3.70 5.84 -14.33
C SER A 59 -3.74 5.65 -15.85
N GLU A 60 -3.48 4.45 -16.36
CA GLU A 60 -3.57 4.16 -17.79
C GLU A 60 -4.99 4.36 -18.34
N ARG A 61 -6.01 3.84 -17.64
CA ARG A 61 -7.42 4.04 -18.03
C ARG A 61 -7.81 5.51 -18.04
N LEU A 62 -7.36 6.28 -17.05
CA LEU A 62 -7.61 7.71 -16.99
C LEU A 62 -6.94 8.42 -18.18
N SER A 63 -5.68 8.10 -18.50
CA SER A 63 -5.00 8.64 -19.67
C SER A 63 -5.72 8.32 -20.97
N GLN A 64 -6.22 7.09 -21.14
CA GLN A 64 -7.01 6.70 -22.31
C GLN A 64 -8.32 7.50 -22.43
N LEU A 65 -9.03 7.71 -21.31
CA LEU A 65 -10.24 8.51 -21.28
C LEU A 65 -9.97 9.97 -21.64
N LEU A 66 -8.92 10.59 -21.06
CA LEU A 66 -8.52 11.96 -21.39
C LEU A 66 -8.17 12.11 -22.88
N ASN A 67 -7.36 11.18 -23.41
CA ASN A 67 -7.02 11.16 -24.83
C ASN A 67 -8.26 11.02 -25.73
N SER A 68 -9.26 10.22 -25.33
CA SER A 68 -10.51 10.08 -26.08
C SER A 68 -11.34 11.36 -26.14
N MET A 69 -11.17 12.25 -25.16
CA MET A 69 -11.77 13.58 -25.10
C MET A 69 -10.91 14.65 -25.79
N GLY A 70 -9.78 14.28 -26.41
CA GLY A 70 -8.83 15.21 -27.02
C GLY A 70 -7.97 15.98 -26.02
N ILE A 71 -8.01 15.59 -24.74
CA ILE A 71 -7.24 16.19 -23.66
C ILE A 71 -5.89 15.47 -23.62
N THR A 72 -4.86 16.14 -24.13
CA THR A 72 -3.50 15.57 -24.25
C THR A 72 -2.51 16.23 -23.30
N SER A 73 -2.85 17.39 -22.76
CA SER A 73 -2.11 18.09 -21.70
C SER A 73 -3.02 18.42 -20.51
N VAL A 74 -2.39 18.67 -19.35
CA VAL A 74 -3.06 19.24 -18.18
C VAL A 74 -3.60 20.64 -18.48
N ASP A 75 -2.97 21.38 -19.39
CA ASP A 75 -3.44 22.70 -19.84
C ASP A 75 -4.81 22.62 -20.55
N ASP A 76 -5.10 21.50 -21.23
CA ASP A 76 -6.39 21.27 -21.89
C ASP A 76 -7.52 21.05 -20.85
N ILE A 77 -7.18 20.54 -19.65
CA ILE A 77 -8.12 20.34 -18.53
C ILE A 77 -8.52 21.67 -17.90
N LEU A 78 -7.59 22.63 -17.84
CA LEU A 78 -7.82 23.95 -17.21
C LEU A 78 -8.64 24.91 -18.09
N GLN A 79 -8.96 24.51 -19.32
CA GLN A 79 -9.79 25.27 -20.26
C GLN A 79 -11.26 24.79 -20.32
N LEU A 80 -11.61 23.78 -19.53
CA LEU A 80 -12.99 23.33 -19.25
C LEU A 80 -13.59 24.07 -18.05
#